data_AF-A0A1E3H761-F1
#
_entry.id   AF-A0A1E3H761-F1
#
_cell.length_a   1.000
_cell.length_b   1.000
_cell.length_c   1.000
_cell.angle_alpha   90.00
_cell.angle_beta   90.00
_cell.angle_gamma   90.00
#
_symmetry.space_group_name_H-M   'P 1'
#
loop_
_entity.id
_entity.type
_entity.pdbx_description
1 polymer ?
#
loop_
_entity_poly.entity_id
_entity_poly.type
_entity_poly.pdbx_seq_one_letter_code
_entity_poly.pdbx_strand_id
1 'polypeptide(L)'
;MLLIPEIVDLPEEDAGRLLDRAEELARLGLVVESFGPGAVAVRETPALLGQVDAAALVRDLAAEIAEWDRATGLAERLDHVAATMACHGSVRAGRRLRVEEMDALLREMEATPASGQCNHGRPTFVELKLADIERLFGRR
;
A
#
# COMPACT_ATOMS: atom_id res chain seq x y z
N MET A 1 -3.09 5.65 -15.25
CA MET A 1 -2.35 6.72 -15.94
C MET A 1 -2.55 8.11 -15.32
N LEU A 2 -1.46 8.80 -15.02
CA LEU A 2 -1.43 10.18 -14.51
C LEU A 2 -1.58 11.19 -15.66
N LEU A 3 -2.23 12.32 -15.39
CA LEU A 3 -2.36 13.42 -16.35
C LEU A 3 -1.02 14.05 -16.71
N ILE A 4 -0.13 14.14 -15.72
CA ILE A 4 1.24 14.62 -15.85
C ILE A 4 2.13 13.58 -15.15
N PRO A 5 3.19 13.06 -15.80
CA PRO A 5 4.12 12.17 -15.14
C PRO A 5 4.77 12.86 -13.93
N GLU A 6 4.83 12.15 -12.82
CA GLU A 6 5.48 12.67 -11.61
C GLU A 6 6.94 12.26 -11.61
N ILE A 7 7.86 13.23 -11.53
CA ILE A 7 9.29 12.97 -11.50
C ILE A 7 9.73 12.82 -10.05
N VAL A 8 10.37 11.70 -9.75
CA VAL A 8 10.83 11.36 -8.40
C VAL A 8 12.35 11.23 -8.41
N ASP A 9 13.02 12.19 -7.76
CA ASP A 9 14.47 12.14 -7.54
C ASP A 9 14.83 11.07 -6.49
N LEU A 10 15.84 10.28 -6.80
CA LEU A 10 16.32 9.13 -6.02
C LEU A 10 17.85 8.98 -6.15
N PRO A 11 18.53 8.29 -5.23
CA PRO A 11 19.86 7.80 -5.49
C PRO A 11 19.92 6.97 -6.79
N GLU A 12 21.01 7.07 -7.55
CA GLU A 12 21.13 6.37 -8.85
C GLU A 12 20.96 4.85 -8.72
N GLU A 13 21.46 4.28 -7.63
CA GLU A 13 21.30 2.85 -7.34
C GLU A 13 19.82 2.46 -7.12
N ASP A 14 19.06 3.32 -6.45
CA ASP A 14 17.63 3.10 -6.17
C ASP A 14 16.78 3.26 -7.43
N ALA A 15 17.09 4.25 -8.27
CA ALA A 15 16.49 4.39 -9.59
C ALA A 15 16.77 3.15 -10.44
N GLY A 16 18.02 2.66 -10.44
CA GLY A 16 18.41 1.43 -11.13
C GLY A 16 17.60 0.21 -10.68
N ARG A 17 17.50 -0.02 -9.35
CA ARG A 17 16.74 -1.14 -8.76
C ARG A 17 15.27 -1.14 -9.19
N LEU A 18 14.63 0.02 -9.23
CA LEU A 18 13.25 0.16 -9.69
C LEU A 18 13.10 -0.15 -11.17
N LEU A 19 14.02 0.38 -11.99
CA LEU A 19 14.00 0.20 -13.44
C LEU A 19 14.24 -1.25 -13.85
N ASP A 20 15.12 -1.96 -13.15
CA ASP A 20 15.36 -3.40 -13.32
C ASP A 20 14.10 -4.25 -13.06
N ARG A 21 13.12 -3.68 -12.36
CA ARG A 21 11.84 -4.32 -11.99
C ARG A 21 10.63 -3.66 -12.63
N ALA A 22 10.82 -2.76 -13.60
CA ALA A 22 9.73 -2.00 -14.21
C ALA A 22 8.61 -2.89 -14.76
N GLU A 23 8.93 -4.03 -15.37
CA GLU A 23 7.92 -4.98 -15.86
C GLU A 23 7.11 -5.65 -14.73
N GLU A 24 7.74 -5.92 -13.58
CA GLU A 24 7.06 -6.51 -12.42
C GLU A 24 6.13 -5.48 -11.78
N LEU A 25 6.61 -4.25 -11.60
CA LEU A 25 5.83 -3.13 -11.09
C LEU A 25 4.66 -2.79 -12.02
N ALA A 26 4.85 -2.85 -13.34
CA ALA A 26 3.80 -2.59 -14.32
C ALA A 26 2.65 -3.60 -14.21
N ARG A 27 2.94 -4.88 -13.89
CA ARG A 27 1.89 -5.89 -13.63
C ARG A 27 1.05 -5.58 -12.39
N LEU A 28 1.62 -4.84 -11.45
CA LEU A 28 0.93 -4.34 -10.25
C LEU A 28 0.25 -2.98 -10.49
N GLY A 29 0.37 -2.42 -11.70
CA GLY A 29 -0.24 -1.13 -12.07
C GLY A 29 0.63 0.09 -11.77
N LEU A 30 1.91 -0.10 -11.39
CA LEU A 30 2.88 0.99 -11.23
C LEU A 30 3.84 1.02 -12.43
N VAL A 31 3.68 2.01 -13.29
CA VAL A 31 4.54 2.17 -14.48
C VAL A 31 5.57 3.27 -14.22
N VAL A 32 6.84 2.90 -14.23
CA VAL A 32 7.99 3.80 -14.06
C VAL A 32 8.90 3.76 -15.29
N GLU A 33 9.44 4.92 -15.65
CA GLU A 33 10.39 5.09 -16.74
C GLU A 33 11.64 5.82 -16.24
N SER A 34 12.79 5.62 -16.90
CA SER A 34 14.01 6.35 -16.57
C SER A 34 13.84 7.85 -16.86
N PHE A 35 14.31 8.69 -15.94
CA PHE A 35 14.42 10.14 -16.13
C PHE A 35 15.84 10.61 -15.80
N GLY A 36 16.82 10.04 -16.51
CA GLY A 36 18.23 10.22 -16.19
C GLY A 36 18.70 9.23 -15.11
N PRO A 37 19.94 9.39 -14.61
CA PRO A 37 20.54 8.41 -13.70
C PRO A 37 19.95 8.44 -12.29
N GLY A 38 19.54 9.61 -11.78
CA GLY A 38 19.07 9.80 -10.40
C GLY A 38 17.59 10.10 -10.26
N ALA A 39 16.75 9.71 -11.23
CA ALA A 39 15.32 9.93 -11.15
C ALA A 39 14.52 8.95 -12.01
N VAL A 40 13.27 8.73 -11.61
CA VAL A 40 12.27 7.98 -12.38
C VAL A 40 11.04 8.85 -12.64
N ALA A 41 10.42 8.67 -13.79
CA ALA A 41 9.12 9.24 -14.12
C ALA A 41 8.02 8.22 -13.85
N VAL A 42 7.09 8.54 -12.95
CA VAL A 42 5.89 7.74 -12.70
C VAL A 42 4.83 8.11 -13.72
N ARG A 43 4.40 7.14 -14.52
CA ARG A 43 3.34 7.30 -15.52
C ARG A 43 1.98 6.85 -15.00
N GLU A 44 1.98 5.78 -14.22
CA GLU A 44 0.77 5.13 -13.76
C GLU A 44 0.93 4.66 -12.32
N THR A 45 -0.13 4.78 -11.53
CA THR A 45 -0.25 4.18 -10.20
C THR A 45 -1.39 3.15 -10.21
N PRO A 46 -1.34 2.13 -9.33
CA PRO A 46 -2.37 1.11 -9.30
C PRO A 46 -3.73 1.71 -8.97
N ALA A 47 -4.72 1.49 -9.85
CA ALA A 47 -6.05 2.09 -9.71
C ALA A 47 -6.74 1.76 -8.37
N LEU A 48 -6.44 0.58 -7.81
CA LEU A 48 -6.96 0.13 -6.52
C LEU A 48 -6.57 1.05 -5.37
N LEU A 49 -5.43 1.75 -5.46
CA LEU A 49 -4.98 2.65 -4.39
C LEU A 49 -5.67 4.01 -4.44
N GLY A 50 -6.44 4.32 -5.49
CA GLY A 50 -7.08 5.61 -5.66
C GLY A 50 -6.08 6.75 -5.76
N GLN A 51 -6.27 7.81 -4.97
CA GLN A 51 -5.34 8.93 -4.90
C GLN A 51 -4.21 8.60 -3.92
N VAL A 52 -2.99 8.49 -4.45
CA VAL A 52 -1.77 8.23 -3.69
C VAL A 52 -0.72 9.30 -3.92
N ASP A 53 0.17 9.46 -2.95
CA ASP A 53 1.43 10.18 -3.09
C ASP A 53 2.41 9.27 -3.84
N ALA A 54 2.58 9.50 -5.14
CA ALA A 54 3.39 8.64 -6.00
C ALA A 54 4.88 8.73 -5.63
N ALA A 55 5.39 9.92 -5.31
CA ALA A 55 6.76 10.09 -4.83
C ALA A 55 7.03 9.31 -3.54
N ALA A 56 6.14 9.37 -2.56
CA ALA A 56 6.30 8.61 -1.32
C ALA A 56 6.26 7.09 -1.59
N LEU A 57 5.31 6.63 -2.41
CA LEU A 57 5.21 5.22 -2.79
C LEU A 57 6.50 4.71 -3.45
N VAL A 58 7.03 5.45 -4.43
CA VAL A 58 8.24 5.06 -5.17
C VAL A 58 9.47 5.02 -4.27
N ARG A 59 9.62 5.97 -3.35
CA ARG A 59 10.74 5.98 -2.39
C ARG A 59 10.69 4.80 -1.43
N ASP A 60 9.52 4.51 -0.87
CA ASP A 60 9.35 3.38 0.04
C ASP A 60 9.60 2.05 -0.68
N LEU A 61 9.11 1.92 -1.93
CA LEU A 61 9.39 0.73 -2.75
C LEU A 61 10.88 0.57 -3.07
N ALA A 62 11.59 1.65 -3.39
CA ALA A 62 13.02 1.58 -3.63
C ALA A 62 13.79 1.11 -2.39
N ALA A 63 13.43 1.62 -1.21
CA ALA A 63 14.01 1.20 0.05
C ALA A 63 13.70 -0.28 0.36
N GLU A 64 12.46 -0.74 0.15
CA GLU A 64 12.13 -2.14 0.37
C GLU A 64 12.86 -3.09 -0.59
N ILE A 65 12.96 -2.72 -1.88
CA ILE A 65 13.69 -3.51 -2.87
C ILE A 65 15.18 -3.58 -2.54
N ALA A 66 15.77 -2.53 -1.96
CA ALA A 66 17.17 -2.52 -1.55
C ALA A 66 17.48 -3.53 -0.44
N GLU A 67 16.51 -3.80 0.44
CA GLU A 67 16.64 -4.77 1.55
C GLU A 67 16.42 -6.23 1.11
N TRP A 68 16.04 -6.47 -0.15
CA TRP A 68 15.80 -7.84 -0.63
C TRP A 68 17.11 -8.63 -0.83
N ASP A 69 17.28 -9.68 -0.03
CA ASP A 69 18.34 -10.64 -0.28
C ASP A 69 18.05 -11.48 -1.55
N ARG A 70 19.10 -11.91 -2.24
CA ARG A 70 18.99 -12.64 -3.51
C ARG A 70 18.26 -13.98 -3.37
N ALA A 71 18.16 -14.52 -2.15
CA ALA A 71 17.56 -15.82 -1.84
C ALA A 71 16.02 -15.84 -1.74
N THR A 72 15.32 -14.70 -1.71
CA THR A 72 13.85 -14.66 -1.66
C THR A 72 13.20 -15.01 -3.01
N GLY A 73 12.10 -15.76 -2.96
CA GLY A 73 11.33 -16.14 -4.15
C GLY A 73 10.57 -14.95 -4.76
N LEU A 74 10.25 -15.04 -6.06
CA LEU A 74 9.52 -13.98 -6.77
C LEU A 74 8.15 -13.66 -6.14
N ALA A 75 7.41 -14.68 -5.70
CA ALA A 75 6.08 -14.50 -5.11
C ALA A 75 6.15 -13.68 -3.81
N GLU A 76 7.10 -14.00 -2.93
CA GLU A 76 7.29 -13.31 -1.65
C GLU A 76 7.69 -11.84 -1.85
N ARG A 77 8.53 -11.57 -2.86
CA ARG A 77 8.87 -10.19 -3.27
C ARG A 77 7.66 -9.40 -3.77
N LEU A 78 6.80 -10.03 -4.57
CA LEU A 78 5.56 -9.41 -5.05
C LEU A 78 4.58 -9.13 -3.90
N ASP A 79 4.48 -10.03 -2.93
CA ASP A 79 3.66 -9.82 -1.74
C ASP A 79 4.18 -8.65 -0.90
N HIS A 80 5.50 -8.49 -0.77
CA HIS A 80 6.10 -7.32 -0.12
C HIS A 80 5.76 -6.01 -0.84
N VAL A 81 5.94 -5.93 -2.17
CA VAL A 81 5.56 -4.74 -2.95
C VAL A 81 4.07 -4.41 -2.80
N ALA A 82 3.22 -5.44 -2.89
CA ALA A 82 1.78 -5.27 -2.74
C ALA A 82 1.41 -4.77 -1.32
N ALA A 83 2.11 -5.24 -0.29
CA ALA A 83 1.97 -4.78 1.08
C ALA A 83 2.35 -3.29 1.24
N THR A 84 3.47 -2.84 0.65
CA THR A 84 3.88 -1.43 0.64
C THR A 84 2.83 -0.58 -0.05
N MET A 85 2.37 -1.01 -1.23
CA MET A 85 1.34 -0.33 -2.01
C MET A 85 0.04 -0.18 -1.21
N ALA A 86 -0.43 -1.26 -0.58
CA ALA A 86 -1.64 -1.25 0.24
C ALA A 86 -1.54 -0.23 1.40
N CYS A 87 -0.37 -0.07 2.02
CA CYS A 87 -0.14 0.94 3.05
C CYS A 87 -0.33 2.38 2.53
N HIS A 88 -0.02 2.64 1.26
CA HIS A 88 -0.20 3.96 0.62
C HIS A 88 -1.65 4.25 0.22
N GLY A 89 -2.42 3.24 -0.16
CA GLY A 89 -3.86 3.38 -0.40
C GLY A 89 -4.73 3.36 0.87
N SER A 90 -4.18 2.96 2.01
CA SER A 90 -4.96 2.79 3.25
C SER A 90 -5.56 4.09 3.79
N VAL A 91 -6.72 3.98 4.45
CA VAL A 91 -7.25 5.07 5.28
C VAL A 91 -6.34 5.24 6.50
N ARG A 92 -5.56 6.32 6.52
CA ARG A 92 -4.61 6.62 7.61
C ARG A 92 -5.24 7.48 8.71
N ALA A 93 -4.62 7.43 9.88
CA ALA A 93 -4.99 8.24 11.04
C ALA A 93 -5.03 9.74 10.67
N GLY A 94 -6.06 10.44 11.16
CA GLY A 94 -6.26 11.87 10.91
C GLY A 94 -7.13 12.19 9.69
N ARG A 95 -7.34 11.26 8.75
CA ARG A 95 -8.35 11.43 7.69
C ARG A 95 -9.74 11.31 8.28
N ARG A 96 -10.56 12.35 8.12
CA ARG A 96 -12.00 12.29 8.44
C ARG A 96 -12.73 11.56 7.33
N LEU A 97 -13.51 10.56 7.70
CA LEU A 97 -14.42 9.86 6.80
C LEU A 97 -15.85 10.37 6.99
N ARG A 98 -16.62 10.43 5.92
CA ARG A 98 -18.08 10.53 5.98
C ARG A 98 -18.69 9.17 6.25
N VAL A 99 -19.95 9.14 6.69
CA VAL A 99 -20.65 7.88 7.02
C VAL A 99 -20.69 6.94 5.82
N GLU A 100 -20.92 7.48 4.62
CA GLU A 100 -20.98 6.68 3.39
C GLU A 100 -19.62 6.05 3.04
N GLU A 101 -18.51 6.73 3.36
CA GLU A 101 -17.16 6.19 3.18
C GLU A 101 -16.85 5.09 4.22
N MET A 102 -17.37 5.23 5.44
CA MET A 102 -17.24 4.20 6.47
C MET A 102 -18.02 2.94 6.09
N ASP A 103 -19.27 3.09 5.66
CA ASP A 103 -20.11 1.95 5.24
C ASP A 103 -19.50 1.23 4.04
N ALA A 104 -18.99 1.96 3.04
CA ALA A 104 -18.31 1.37 1.89
C ALA A 104 -17.09 0.54 2.32
N LEU A 105 -16.24 1.09 3.21
CA LEU A 105 -15.09 0.38 3.75
C LEU A 105 -15.49 -0.92 4.47
N LEU A 106 -16.56 -0.89 5.27
CA LEU A 106 -17.05 -2.09 5.96
C LEU A 106 -17.56 -3.15 4.98
N ARG A 107 -18.24 -2.75 3.89
CA ARG A 107 -18.66 -3.69 2.83
C ARG A 107 -17.48 -4.30 2.08
N GLU A 108 -16.44 -3.51 1.82
CA GLU A 108 -15.19 -4.03 1.25
C GLU A 108 -14.51 -5.03 2.19
N MET A 109 -14.48 -4.75 3.50
CA MET A 109 -13.95 -5.67 4.51
C MET A 109 -14.72 -7.00 4.56
N GLU A 110 -16.04 -6.96 4.45
CA GLU A 110 -16.89 -8.18 4.41
C GLU A 110 -16.61 -9.05 3.17
N ALA A 111 -16.31 -8.43 2.03
CA ALA A 111 -16.00 -9.12 0.78
C ALA A 111 -14.53 -9.58 0.67
N THR A 112 -13.64 -9.05 1.52
CA THR A 112 -12.21 -9.30 1.48
C THR A 112 -11.84 -10.50 2.37
N PRO A 113 -11.26 -11.58 1.80
CA PRO A 113 -10.76 -12.71 2.60
C PRO A 113 -9.71 -12.26 3.62
N ALA A 114 -9.72 -12.88 4.80
CA ALA A 114 -8.78 -12.57 5.89
C ALA A 114 -8.77 -11.10 6.35
N SER A 115 -9.85 -10.33 6.11
CA SER A 115 -9.95 -8.92 6.48
C SER A 115 -9.80 -8.65 7.97
N GLY A 116 -9.91 -9.66 8.84
CA GLY A 116 -9.70 -9.56 10.29
C GLY A 116 -8.25 -9.36 10.73
N GLN A 117 -7.27 -9.45 9.82
CA GLN A 117 -5.86 -9.23 10.11
C GLN A 117 -5.22 -8.32 9.06
N CYS A 118 -4.32 -7.43 9.49
CA CYS A 118 -3.51 -6.65 8.56
C CYS A 118 -2.29 -7.47 8.08
N ASN A 119 -1.59 -6.94 7.07
CA ASN A 119 -0.33 -7.50 6.55
C ASN A 119 0.80 -7.68 7.59
N HIS A 120 0.66 -7.09 8.78
CA HIS A 120 1.58 -7.25 9.91
C HIS A 120 1.02 -8.12 11.05
N GLY A 121 -0.10 -8.82 10.83
CA GLY A 121 -0.73 -9.70 11.82
C GLY A 121 -1.54 -9.01 12.93
N ARG A 122 -1.72 -7.69 12.87
CA ARG A 122 -2.57 -6.97 13.83
C ARG A 122 -4.05 -7.15 13.49
N PRO A 123 -4.94 -7.31 14.49
CA PRO A 123 -6.38 -7.33 14.22
C PRO A 123 -6.84 -5.99 13.65
N THR A 124 -7.72 -6.03 12.65
CA THR A 124 -8.26 -4.84 11.97
C THR A 124 -9.54 -4.32 12.63
N PHE A 125 -10.25 -5.16 13.39
CA PHE A 125 -11.40 -4.79 14.18
C PHE A 125 -11.44 -5.57 15.50
N VAL A 126 -12.20 -5.05 16.45
CA VAL A 126 -12.55 -5.73 17.70
C VAL A 126 -14.07 -5.71 17.86
N GLU A 127 -14.65 -6.82 18.30
CA GLU A 127 -16.08 -6.91 18.62
C GLU A 127 -16.25 -6.78 20.14
N LEU A 128 -17.13 -5.87 20.56
CA LEU A 128 -17.56 -5.78 21.95
C LEU A 128 -19.05 -6.13 22.00
N LYS A 129 -19.38 -7.26 22.61
CA LYS A 129 -20.77 -7.68 22.79
C LYS A 129 -21.46 -6.77 23.81
N LEU A 130 -22.78 -6.65 23.71
CA LEU A 130 -23.56 -5.84 24.65
C LEU A 130 -23.30 -6.26 26.11
N ALA A 131 -23.27 -7.56 26.39
CA ALA A 131 -22.97 -8.08 27.73
C ALA A 131 -21.55 -7.71 28.23
N ASP A 132 -20.56 -7.63 27.33
CA ASP A 132 -19.21 -7.18 27.69
C ASP A 132 -19.20 -5.70 28.02
N ILE A 133 -19.95 -4.88 27.27
CA ILE A 133 -20.14 -3.47 27.57
C ILE A 133 -20.85 -3.31 28.92
N GLU A 134 -21.94 -4.03 29.16
CA GLU A 134 -22.70 -3.99 30.43
C GLU A 134 -21.80 -4.32 31.63
N ARG A 135 -20.98 -5.37 31.50
CA ARG A 135 -20.01 -5.78 32.53
C ARG A 135 -18.98 -4.68 32.84
N LEU A 136 -18.52 -3.91 31.84
CA LEU A 136 -17.61 -2.77 32.05
C LEU A 136 -18.24 -1.67 32.92
N PHE A 137 -19.57 -1.55 32.91
CA PHE A 137 -20.33 -0.60 33.73
C PHE A 137 -20.93 -1.23 34.99
N GLY A 138 -20.53 -2.46 35.36
CA GLY A 138 -21.07 -3.18 36.52
C GLY A 138 -22.54 -3.57 36.39
N ARG A 139 -23.07 -3.59 35.16
CA ARG A 139 -24.42 -4.05 34.82
C ARG A 139 -24.36 -5.52 34.41
N ARG A 140 -25.49 -6.21 34.55
CA ARG A 140 -25.61 -7.65 34.32
C ARG A 140 -26.26 -7.91 32.98
#